data_AF-A0AAD5KT21-F1
#
_entry.id   AF-A0AAD5KT21-F1
#
_cell.length_a   1.000
_cell.length_b   1.000
_cell.length_c   1.000
_cell.angle_alpha   90.00
_cell.angle_beta   90.00
_cell.angle_gamma   90.00
#
_symmetry.space_group_name_H-M   'P 1'
#
loop_
_entity.id
_entity.type
_entity.pdbx_description
1 polymer ?
#
loop_
_entity_poly.entity_id
_entity_poly.type
_entity_poly.pdbx_seq_one_letter_code
_entity_poly.pdbx_strand_id
1 'polypeptide(L)'
;MAEALEVIPGVTFGFQQPIQMRFNELMTGVRQDVAVKIYGEDLNELSEYAEQIGRLASGVEGAQDLYIEEVTGVPQIVINYKRDQLAKYGLTIRDVNRSVQAAFAGASAGLVYENERRFDLVVRLDKTNRRM
;
A
#
# COMPACT_ATOMS: atom_id res chain seq x y z
N MET A 1 27.86 -4.70 -10.84
CA MET A 1 26.43 -5.11 -10.76
C MET A 1 25.54 -3.93 -10.36
N ALA A 2 25.90 -3.15 -9.34
CA ALA A 2 25.16 -1.95 -8.94
C ALA A 2 25.00 -0.90 -10.06
N GLU A 3 26.09 -0.60 -10.80
CA GLU A 3 26.11 0.43 -11.86
C GLU A 3 25.17 0.14 -13.04
N ALA A 4 24.86 -1.12 -13.32
CA ALA A 4 23.94 -1.51 -14.41
C ALA A 4 22.45 -1.31 -14.05
N LEU A 5 22.14 -1.13 -12.77
CA LEU A 5 20.78 -1.02 -12.24
C LEU A 5 20.36 0.43 -11.95
N GLU A 6 21.31 1.37 -11.90
CA GLU A 6 21.03 2.82 -11.81
C GLU A 6 20.25 3.36 -13.02
N VAL A 7 20.18 2.59 -14.12
CA VAL A 7 19.47 2.98 -15.35
C VAL A 7 17.94 2.92 -15.18
N ILE A 8 17.42 2.29 -14.11
CA ILE A 8 15.98 2.17 -13.87
C ILE A 8 15.52 3.29 -12.92
N PRO A 9 14.79 4.30 -13.41
CA PRO A 9 14.34 5.41 -12.57
C PRO A 9 13.32 4.93 -11.53
N GLY A 10 13.50 5.35 -10.28
CA GLY A 10 12.56 5.12 -9.18
C GLY A 10 12.69 3.78 -8.46
N VAL A 11 13.78 3.02 -8.69
CA VAL A 11 14.02 1.75 -7.98
C VAL A 11 15.35 1.81 -7.25
N THR A 12 15.30 1.65 -5.92
CA THR A 12 16.48 1.46 -5.09
C THR A 12 16.80 -0.02 -4.97
N PHE A 13 18.04 -0.41 -5.23
CA PHE A 13 18.50 -1.79 -5.12
C PHE A 13 19.36 -1.96 -3.86
N GLY A 14 19.15 -3.06 -3.14
CA GLY A 14 20.00 -3.48 -2.03
C GLY A 14 20.44 -4.93 -2.23
N PHE A 15 21.73 -5.20 -2.06
CA PHE A 15 22.29 -6.53 -2.30
C PHE A 15 22.47 -7.32 -1.00
N GLN A 16 21.77 -8.45 -0.86
CA GLN A 16 21.83 -9.29 0.34
C GLN A 16 21.68 -10.78 0.02
N GLN A 17 22.13 -11.63 0.94
CA GLN A 17 21.95 -13.09 0.83
C GLN A 17 20.57 -13.50 1.37
N PRO A 18 19.85 -14.44 0.73
CA PRO A 18 18.48 -14.82 1.13
C PRO A 18 18.33 -15.31 2.58
N ILE A 19 19.37 -15.97 3.12
CA ILE A 19 19.38 -16.44 4.51
C ILE A 19 19.50 -15.26 5.47
N GLN A 20 20.46 -14.35 5.22
CA GLN A 20 20.67 -13.16 6.03
C GLN A 20 19.43 -12.25 6.03
N MET A 21 18.83 -12.04 4.86
CA MET A 21 17.60 -11.24 4.71
C MET A 21 16.48 -11.75 5.63
N ARG A 22 16.26 -13.07 5.67
CA ARG A 22 15.18 -13.66 6.46
C ARG A 22 15.44 -13.63 7.97
N PHE A 23 16.71 -13.72 8.38
CA PHE A 23 17.09 -13.53 9.78
C PHE A 23 16.92 -12.07 10.23
N ASN A 24 17.35 -11.11 9.41
CA ASN A 24 17.20 -9.68 9.70
C ASN A 24 15.72 -9.28 9.81
N GLU A 25 14.89 -9.73 8.85
CA GLU A 25 13.45 -9.46 8.85
C GLU A 25 12.73 -10.05 10.08
N LEU A 26 13.15 -11.25 10.55
CA LEU A 26 12.59 -11.85 11.76
C LEU A 26 13.05 -11.18 13.06
N MET A 27 14.29 -10.72 13.12
CA MET A 27 14.89 -10.21 14.36
C MET A 27 14.60 -8.72 14.61
N THR A 28 14.69 -7.89 13.58
CA THR A 28 14.60 -6.42 13.72
C THR A 28 13.40 -5.83 12.98
N GLY A 29 12.74 -6.64 12.14
CA GLY A 29 11.69 -6.19 11.22
C GLY A 29 12.23 -5.37 10.04
N VAL A 30 13.55 -5.27 9.89
CA VAL A 30 14.19 -4.46 8.85
C VAL A 30 15.10 -5.36 8.02
N ARG A 31 15.13 -5.13 6.70
CA ARG A 31 15.93 -5.93 5.77
C ARG A 31 17.39 -5.52 5.77
N GLN A 32 17.67 -4.22 5.92
CA GLN A 32 19.00 -3.62 5.94
C GLN A 32 19.80 -4.00 7.20
N ASP A 33 21.13 -3.93 7.11
CA ASP A 33 22.04 -4.24 8.22
C ASP A 33 21.99 -3.20 9.35
N VAL A 34 21.71 -1.93 9.01
CA VAL A 34 21.52 -0.82 9.96
C VAL A 34 20.19 -0.14 9.67
N ALA A 35 19.45 0.21 10.72
CA ALA A 35 18.15 0.86 10.62
C ALA A 35 18.02 2.02 11.60
N VAL A 36 17.48 3.15 11.13
CA VAL A 36 17.10 4.30 11.96
C VAL A 36 15.58 4.37 12.00
N LYS A 37 14.99 4.22 13.19
CA LYS A 37 13.54 4.27 13.40
C LYS A 37 13.15 5.58 14.07
N ILE A 38 12.27 6.33 13.45
CA ILE A 38 11.73 7.59 13.97
C ILE A 38 10.33 7.29 14.53
N TYR A 39 10.07 7.68 15.78
CA TYR A 39 8.78 7.46 16.44
C TYR A 39 8.11 8.80 16.70
N GLY A 40 6.81 8.88 16.42
CA GLY A 40 6.00 10.07 16.58
C GLY A 40 4.56 9.83 16.17
N GLU A 41 3.72 10.87 16.29
CA GLU A 41 2.28 10.80 16.01
C GLU A 41 1.93 11.28 14.60
N ASP A 42 2.67 12.24 14.05
CA ASP A 42 2.41 12.81 12.72
C ASP A 42 3.28 12.15 11.65
N LEU A 43 2.64 11.41 10.73
CA LEU A 43 3.31 10.73 9.62
C LEU A 43 3.99 11.71 8.65
N ASN A 44 3.48 12.93 8.49
CA ASN A 44 4.08 13.92 7.60
C ASN A 44 5.41 14.42 8.16
N GLU A 45 5.44 14.80 9.43
CA GLU A 45 6.66 15.23 10.11
C GLU A 45 7.70 14.10 10.14
N LEU A 46 7.26 12.86 10.41
CA LEU A 46 8.14 11.69 10.37
C LEU A 46 8.75 11.46 8.98
N SER A 47 7.98 11.67 7.91
CA SER A 47 8.48 11.58 6.54
C SER A 47 9.51 12.67 6.23
N GLU A 48 9.26 13.91 6.65
CA GLU A 48 10.21 15.02 6.49
C GLU A 48 11.53 14.74 7.23
N TYR A 49 11.46 14.24 8.47
CA TYR A 49 12.65 13.87 9.23
C TYR A 49 13.38 12.67 8.60
N ALA A 50 12.68 11.68 8.06
CA ALA A 50 13.29 10.57 7.35
C ALA A 50 14.08 11.04 6.12
N GLU A 51 13.55 11.99 5.35
CA GLU A 51 14.27 12.61 4.24
C GLU A 51 15.51 13.41 4.69
N GLN A 52 15.39 14.15 5.79
CA GLN A 52 16.52 14.89 6.36
C GLN A 52 17.65 13.95 6.80
N ILE A 53 17.30 12.87 7.52
CA ILE A 53 18.27 11.86 7.96
C ILE A 53 18.88 11.15 6.74
N GLY A 54 18.08 10.83 5.72
CA GLY A 54 18.57 10.24 4.48
C GLY A 54 19.62 11.11 3.80
N ARG A 55 19.35 12.42 3.64
CA ARG A 55 20.31 13.39 3.08
C ARG A 55 21.61 13.46 3.87
N LEU A 56 21.54 13.42 5.21
CA LEU A 56 22.71 13.42 6.07
C LEU A 56 23.50 12.11 5.96
N ALA A 57 22.80 10.97 5.92
CA ALA A 57 23.40 9.65 5.83
C ALA A 57 24.14 9.44 4.48
N SER A 58 23.65 10.03 3.39
CA SER A 58 24.36 10.01 2.10
C SER A 58 25.75 10.64 2.14
N GLY A 59 26.03 11.51 3.11
CA GLY A 59 27.35 12.13 3.29
C GLY A 59 28.32 11.30 4.14
N VAL A 60 27.88 10.16 4.70
CA VAL A 60 28.70 9.31 5.58
C VAL A 60 29.48 8.31 4.75
N GLU A 61 30.80 8.32 4.90
CA GLU A 61 31.68 7.36 4.24
C GLU A 61 31.33 5.92 4.69
N GLY A 62 30.98 5.06 3.72
CA GLY A 62 30.56 3.68 3.96
C GLY A 62 29.04 3.46 3.98
N ALA A 63 28.21 4.51 3.92
CA ALA A 63 26.77 4.36 3.73
C ALA A 63 26.47 4.02 2.26
N GLN A 64 26.17 2.75 1.98
CA GLN A 64 25.72 2.27 0.67
C GLN A 64 24.28 1.77 0.73
N ASP A 65 23.59 1.72 -0.41
CA ASP A 65 22.23 1.21 -0.56
C ASP A 65 21.20 1.84 0.40
N LEU A 66 21.27 3.17 0.57
CA LEU A 66 20.34 3.93 1.42
C LEU A 66 18.90 3.77 0.93
N TYR A 67 18.04 3.28 1.81
CA TYR A 67 16.61 3.14 1.56
C TYR A 67 15.83 3.94 2.59
N ILE A 68 15.05 4.91 2.12
CA ILE A 68 14.11 5.68 2.92
C ILE A 68 12.74 5.06 2.70
N GLU A 69 12.13 4.56 3.77
CA GLU A 69 10.76 4.04 3.70
C GLU A 69 9.79 5.23 3.61
N GLU A 70 9.30 5.51 2.42
CA GLU A 70 8.30 6.55 2.24
C GLU A 70 6.96 6.09 2.81
N VAL A 71 6.40 6.90 3.71
CA VAL A 71 5.01 6.76 4.15
C VAL A 71 4.11 7.40 3.09
N THR A 72 4.16 6.90 1.85
CA THR A 72 3.21 7.36 0.83
C THR A 72 1.85 6.77 1.11
N GLY A 73 0.84 7.64 1.21
CA GLY A 73 -0.55 7.21 1.27
C GLY A 73 -0.91 6.50 -0.03
N VAL A 74 -1.38 5.25 0.06
CA VAL A 74 -1.94 4.54 -1.10
C VAL A 74 -3.13 5.37 -1.63
N PRO A 75 -3.24 5.62 -2.95
CA PRO A 75 -4.36 6.33 -3.50
C PRO A 75 -5.67 5.62 -3.13
N GLN A 76 -6.52 6.31 -2.38
CA GLN A 76 -7.77 5.79 -1.86
C GLN A 76 -8.95 6.58 -2.40
N ILE A 77 -10.03 5.88 -2.73
CA ILE A 77 -11.30 6.51 -3.12
C ILE A 77 -12.11 6.72 -1.85
N VAL A 78 -12.26 7.97 -1.43
CA VAL A 78 -13.04 8.36 -0.25
C VAL A 78 -14.43 8.80 -0.68
N ILE A 79 -15.46 8.08 -0.22
CA ILE A 79 -16.86 8.37 -0.57
C ILE A 79 -17.56 9.03 0.61
N ASN A 80 -17.86 10.32 0.45
CA ASN A 80 -18.51 11.13 1.47
C ASN A 80 -20.03 11.15 1.29
N TYR A 81 -20.76 10.46 2.17
CA TYR A 81 -22.22 10.38 2.10
C TYR A 81 -22.91 11.63 2.66
N LYS A 82 -23.65 12.34 1.82
CA LYS A 82 -24.48 13.48 2.24
C LYS A 82 -25.84 12.98 2.77
N ARG A 83 -25.93 12.78 4.09
CA ARG A 83 -27.11 12.21 4.76
C ARG A 83 -28.42 12.94 4.40
N ASP A 84 -28.40 14.27 4.41
CA ASP A 84 -29.59 15.09 4.13
C ASP A 84 -30.14 14.90 2.71
N GLN A 85 -29.25 14.64 1.74
CA GLN A 85 -29.64 14.38 0.36
C GLN A 85 -30.16 12.94 0.22
N LEU A 86 -29.50 11.96 0.83
CA LEU A 86 -29.95 10.57 0.82
C LEU A 86 -31.34 10.40 1.43
N ALA A 87 -31.64 11.13 2.51
CA ALA A 87 -32.95 11.13 3.17
C ALA A 87 -34.08 11.58 2.23
N LYS A 88 -33.84 12.54 1.33
CA LYS A 88 -34.83 12.99 0.34
C LYS A 88 -35.21 11.90 -0.68
N TYR A 89 -34.27 10.99 -0.95
CA TYR A 89 -34.49 9.84 -1.83
C TYR A 89 -34.92 8.58 -1.06
N GLY A 90 -35.11 8.67 0.26
CA GLY A 90 -35.46 7.51 1.10
C GLY A 90 -34.36 6.44 1.17
N LEU A 91 -33.12 6.79 0.83
CA LEU A 91 -31.99 5.85 0.78
C LEU A 91 -31.27 5.77 2.11
N THR A 92 -30.92 4.54 2.53
CA THR A 92 -30.05 4.34 3.68
C THR A 92 -28.57 4.33 3.26
N ILE A 93 -27.69 4.77 4.15
CA ILE A 93 -26.23 4.73 3.92
C ILE A 93 -25.77 3.28 3.66
N ARG A 94 -26.39 2.31 4.32
CA ARG A 94 -26.08 0.88 4.15
C ARG A 94 -26.32 0.42 2.72
N ASP A 95 -27.44 0.80 2.13
CA ASP A 95 -27.81 0.39 0.78
C ASP A 95 -26.86 1.01 -0.24
N VAL A 96 -26.56 2.31 -0.10
CA VAL A 96 -25.63 3.01 -0.99
C VAL A 96 -24.22 2.42 -0.87
N ASN A 97 -23.74 2.14 0.35
CA ASN A 97 -22.43 1.54 0.55
C ASN A 97 -22.35 0.14 -0.07
N ARG A 98 -23.39 -0.69 0.10
CA ARG A 98 -23.47 -2.02 -0.54
C ARG A 98 -23.42 -1.91 -2.06
N SER A 99 -24.15 -0.97 -2.64
CA SER A 99 -24.15 -0.74 -4.10
C SER A 99 -22.79 -0.27 -4.60
N VAL A 100 -22.13 0.64 -3.89
CA VAL A 100 -20.78 1.12 -4.22
C VAL A 100 -19.76 -0.01 -4.11
N GLN A 101 -19.79 -0.80 -3.04
CA GLN A 101 -18.89 -1.92 -2.84
C GLN A 101 -19.06 -2.96 -3.95
N ALA A 102 -20.31 -3.35 -4.24
CA ALA A 102 -20.62 -4.26 -5.33
C ALA A 102 -20.19 -3.67 -6.68
N ALA A 103 -20.36 -2.37 -6.90
CA ALA A 103 -19.97 -1.73 -8.14
C ALA A 103 -18.47 -1.77 -8.38
N PHE A 104 -17.65 -1.32 -7.43
CA PHE A 104 -16.21 -1.12 -7.64
C PHE A 104 -15.37 -2.34 -7.26
N ALA A 105 -15.47 -2.79 -6.01
CA ALA A 105 -14.68 -3.91 -5.47
C ALA A 105 -15.26 -5.27 -5.88
N GLY A 106 -16.57 -5.32 -6.13
CA GLY A 106 -17.32 -6.54 -6.33
C GLY A 106 -17.92 -7.04 -5.01
N ALA A 107 -19.06 -7.72 -5.10
CA ALA A 107 -19.72 -8.36 -3.97
C ALA A 107 -19.91 -9.84 -4.26
N SER A 108 -19.54 -10.70 -3.31
CA SER A 108 -19.85 -12.13 -3.37
C SER A 108 -21.37 -12.32 -3.35
N ALA A 109 -21.87 -12.96 -4.39
CA ALA A 109 -23.27 -13.36 -4.55
C ALA A 109 -23.49 -14.82 -4.14
N GLY A 110 -22.43 -15.60 -3.97
CA GLY A 110 -22.51 -17.01 -3.56
C GLY A 110 -21.26 -17.79 -3.91
N LEU A 111 -21.36 -19.12 -3.78
CA LEU A 111 -20.28 -20.05 -4.07
C LEU A 111 -20.70 -20.99 -5.18
N VAL A 112 -19.79 -21.24 -6.10
CA VAL A 112 -19.96 -22.23 -7.16
C VAL A 112 -19.01 -23.39 -6.86
N TYR A 113 -19.56 -24.60 -6.86
CA TYR A 113 -18.82 -25.83 -6.64
C TYR A 113 -18.67 -26.55 -7.98
N GLU A 114 -17.43 -26.86 -8.36
CA GLU A 114 -17.13 -27.71 -9.50
C GLU A 114 -16.26 -28.87 -9.02
N ASN A 115 -16.87 -30.06 -8.93
CA ASN A 115 -16.26 -31.24 -8.31
C ASN A 115 -15.79 -30.96 -6.88
N GLU A 116 -14.47 -31.02 -6.63
CA GLU A 116 -13.83 -30.75 -5.34
C GLU A 116 -13.35 -29.30 -5.21
N ARG A 117 -13.55 -28.46 -6.24
CA ARG A 117 -13.10 -27.06 -6.23
C ARG A 117 -14.25 -26.13 -5.87
N ARG A 118 -13.93 -25.10 -5.06
CA ARG A 118 -14.86 -24.06 -4.61
C ARG A 118 -14.42 -22.71 -5.16
N PHE A 119 -15.32 -22.03 -5.85
CA PHE A 119 -15.13 -20.70 -6.42
C PHE A 119 -16.10 -19.70 -5.80
N ASP A 120 -15.65 -18.46 -5.67
CA ASP A 120 -16.49 -17.34 -5.24
C ASP A 120 -17.16 -16.71 -6.47
N LEU A 121 -18.48 -16.55 -6.43
CA LEU A 121 -19.26 -15.89 -7.48
C LEU A 121 -19.38 -14.41 -7.12
N VAL A 122 -18.69 -13.54 -7.85
CA VAL A 122 -18.64 -12.10 -7.55
C VAL A 122 -19.41 -11.30 -8.60
N VAL A 123 -20.34 -10.46 -8.15
CA VAL A 123 -21.04 -9.48 -8.98
C VAL A 123 -20.30 -8.15 -8.89
N ARG A 124 -19.97 -7.58 -10.06
CA ARG A 124 -19.34 -6.26 -10.19
C ARG A 124 -19.82 -5.54 -11.44
N LEU A 125 -19.75 -4.21 -11.45
CA LEU A 125 -20.09 -3.44 -12.65
C LEU A 125 -19.04 -3.66 -13.76
N ASP A 126 -19.46 -3.40 -15.00
CA ASP A 126 -18.55 -3.44 -16.15
C ASP A 126 -17.38 -2.45 -15.98
N LYS A 127 -16.23 -2.74 -16.59
CA LYS A 127 -15.03 -1.90 -16.48
C LYS A 127 -15.28 -0.46 -16.99
N THR A 128 -16.12 -0.29 -18.00
CA THR A 128 -16.43 1.02 -18.59
C THR A 128 -17.17 1.92 -17.60
N ASN A 129 -17.99 1.34 -16.73
CA ASN A 129 -18.80 2.05 -15.74
C ASN A 129 -18.08 2.29 -14.40
N ARG A 130 -16.78 2.00 -14.33
CA ARG A 130 -15.93 2.14 -13.12
C ARG A 130 -14.74 3.06 -13.30
N ARG A 131 -14.53 3.61 -14.51
CA ARG A 131 -13.52 4.65 -14.74
C ARG A 131 -14.10 5.97 -14.23
N MET A 132 -13.59 6.44 -13.10
CA MET A 132 -13.74 7.81 -12.62
C MET A 132 -12.49 8.60 -12.96
#